data_AF-A0A9Q4H836-F1
#
_entry.id   AF-A0A9Q4H836-F1
#
_cell.length_a   1.000
_cell.length_b   1.000
_cell.length_c   1.000
_cell.angle_alpha   90.00
_cell.angle_beta   90.00
_cell.angle_gamma   90.00
#
_symmetry.space_group_name_H-M   'P 1'
#
loop_
_entity.id
_entity.type
_entity.pdbx_description
1 polymer ?
#
loop_
_entity_poly.entity_id
_entity_poly.type
_entity_poly.pdbx_seq_one_letter_code
_entity_poly.pdbx_strand_id
1 'polypeptide(L)'
;DEKVEESTIVQKVLRSLPDRFDSKISAIEEAKDLDSLKMDELHGIFTACEMRKGGPSSKDAAFKASKLKKGKERNDCSDESDVESELAQLVGNLKKGSKLKGKYP
;
A
#
# COMPACT_ATOMS: atom_id res chain seq x y z
N ASP A 1 3.25 36.94 -18.03
CA ASP A 1 2.87 35.72 -17.27
C ASP A 1 4.09 35.09 -16.66
N GLU A 2 4.08 34.89 -15.34
CA GLU A 2 5.15 34.20 -14.62
C GLU A 2 4.96 32.69 -14.82
N LYS A 3 5.79 32.08 -15.67
CA LYS A 3 5.76 30.62 -15.89
C LYS A 3 6.44 29.95 -14.70
N VAL A 4 5.64 29.54 -13.71
CA VAL A 4 6.13 28.79 -12.55
C VAL A 4 6.63 27.42 -13.03
N GLU A 5 7.86 27.08 -12.64
CA GLU A 5 8.44 25.77 -12.93
C GLU A 5 7.87 24.70 -12.00
N GLU A 6 7.67 23.49 -12.53
CA GLU A 6 7.09 22.38 -11.78
C GLU A 6 7.95 21.99 -10.57
N SER A 7 9.27 22.03 -10.70
CA SER A 7 10.25 21.84 -9.63
C SER A 7 10.00 22.77 -8.44
N THR A 8 9.69 24.04 -8.72
CA THR A 8 9.39 25.05 -7.69
C THR A 8 8.10 24.70 -6.94
N ILE A 9 7.12 24.13 -7.63
CA ILE A 9 5.85 23.70 -7.02
C ILE A 9 6.10 22.48 -6.13
N VAL A 10 6.83 21.47 -6.62
CA VAL A 10 7.20 20.26 -5.85
C VAL A 10 7.90 20.64 -4.55
N GLN A 11 8.92 21.51 -4.63
CA GLN A 11 9.63 21.97 -3.43
C GLN A 11 8.73 22.74 -2.47
N LYS A 12 7.81 23.56 -2.98
CA LYS A 12 6.83 24.28 -2.15
C LYS A 12 5.89 23.32 -1.43
N VAL A 13 5.41 22.29 -2.13
CA VAL A 13 4.54 21.27 -1.53
C VAL A 13 5.28 20.56 -0.40
N LEU A 14 6.50 20.07 -0.65
CA LEU A 14 7.31 19.41 0.37
C LEU A 14 7.55 20.30 1.59
N ARG A 15 7.92 21.58 1.40
CA ARG A 15 8.11 22.56 2.50
C ARG A 15 6.82 22.90 3.25
N SER A 16 5.65 22.72 2.64
CA SER A 16 4.36 23.01 3.26
C SER A 16 3.84 21.87 4.13
N LEU A 17 4.45 20.68 4.07
CA LEU A 17 4.02 19.53 4.85
C LEU A 17 4.42 19.69 6.33
N PRO A 18 3.61 19.18 7.28
CA PRO A 18 3.96 19.21 8.69
C PRO A 18 5.17 18.33 9.03
N ASP A 19 5.89 18.65 10.11
CA ASP A 19 7.11 17.98 10.61
C ASP A 19 7.00 16.45 10.74
N ARG A 20 5.79 15.92 10.93
CA ARG A 20 5.54 14.46 10.94
C ARG A 20 5.91 13.77 9.62
N PHE A 21 6.09 14.53 8.54
CA PHE A 21 6.51 14.06 7.24
C PHE A 21 8.03 14.19 7.01
N ASP A 22 8.79 14.82 7.91
CA ASP A 22 10.23 15.07 7.72
C ASP A 22 11.00 13.80 7.35
N SER A 23 10.75 12.69 8.04
CA SER A 23 11.42 11.42 7.72
C SER A 23 11.11 10.91 6.30
N LYS A 24 9.91 11.20 5.77
CA LYS A 24 9.56 10.86 4.38
C LYS A 24 10.16 11.87 3.40
N ILE A 25 10.20 13.15 3.75
CA ILE A 25 10.78 14.21 2.92
C ILE A 25 12.28 13.95 2.74
N SER A 26 13.03 13.71 3.82
CA SER A 26 14.46 13.39 3.74
C SER A 26 14.73 12.13 2.90
N ALA A 27 13.90 11.10 3.03
CA ALA A 27 14.04 9.90 2.20
C ALA A 27 13.80 10.16 0.71
N ILE A 28 12.92 11.12 0.37
CA ILE A 28 12.70 11.54 -1.02
C ILE A 28 13.92 12.33 -1.53
N GLU A 29 14.43 13.27 -0.73
CA GLU A 29 15.61 14.08 -1.06
C GLU A 29 16.88 13.23 -1.24
N GLU A 30 17.05 12.18 -0.45
CA GLU A 30 18.17 11.25 -0.59
C GLU A 30 18.04 10.33 -1.81
N ALA A 31 16.80 9.94 -2.16
CA ALA A 31 16.55 9.00 -3.25
C ALA A 31 16.47 9.65 -4.63
N LYS A 32 16.04 10.91 -4.70
CA LYS A 32 15.74 11.62 -5.96
C LYS A 32 16.08 13.11 -5.88
N ASP A 33 16.44 13.64 -7.04
CA ASP A 33 16.67 15.06 -7.23
C ASP A 33 15.33 15.82 -7.37
N LEU A 34 15.11 16.83 -6.50
CA LEU A 34 13.85 17.59 -6.45
C LEU A 34 13.61 18.47 -7.67
N ASP A 35 14.66 18.86 -8.41
CA ASP A 35 14.53 19.72 -9.58
C ASP A 35 14.06 18.93 -10.82
N SER A 36 14.28 17.61 -10.81
CA SER A 36 13.79 16.68 -11.84
C SER A 36 12.47 15.98 -11.50
N LEU A 37 12.05 16.03 -10.23
CA LEU A 37 10.87 15.31 -9.74
C LEU A 37 9.57 15.95 -10.26
N LYS A 38 8.68 15.12 -10.81
CA LYS A 38 7.36 15.57 -11.30
C LYS A 38 6.30 15.48 -10.21
N MET A 39 5.26 16.29 -10.34
CA MET A 39 4.12 16.31 -9.42
C MET A 39 3.39 14.96 -9.36
N ASP A 40 3.15 14.32 -10.51
CA ASP A 40 2.49 13.01 -10.58
C ASP A 40 3.29 11.93 -9.83
N GLU A 41 4.62 12.00 -9.92
CA GLU A 41 5.51 11.06 -9.28
C GLU A 41 5.55 11.27 -7.76
N LEU A 42 5.62 12.53 -7.32
CA LEU A 42 5.51 12.88 -5.90
C LEU A 42 4.20 12.36 -5.30
N HIS A 43 3.08 12.56 -6.01
CA HIS A 43 1.77 12.07 -5.59
C HIS A 43 1.77 10.54 -5.51
N GLY A 44 2.32 9.85 -6.52
CA GLY A 44 2.47 8.39 -6.51
C GLY A 44 3.28 7.87 -5.32
N ILE A 45 4.35 8.56 -4.92
CA ILE A 45 5.16 8.20 -3.75
C ILE A 45 4.34 8.29 -2.46
N PHE A 46 3.58 9.39 -2.27
CA PHE A 46 2.75 9.54 -1.09
C PHE A 46 1.64 8.49 -1.02
N THR A 47 0.93 8.27 -2.13
CA THR A 47 -0.11 7.25 -2.24
C THR A 47 0.43 5.87 -1.95
N ALA A 48 1.54 5.46 -2.57
CA ALA A 48 2.16 4.16 -2.31
C ALA A 48 2.65 4.02 -0.85
N CYS A 49 3.13 5.10 -0.25
CA CYS A 49 3.53 5.12 1.16
C CYS A 49 2.34 4.90 2.09
N GLU A 50 1.20 5.49 1.79
CA GLU A 50 -0.05 5.30 2.53
C GLU A 50 -0.61 3.89 2.35
N MET A 51 -0.70 3.40 1.11
CA MET A 51 -1.18 2.04 0.79
C MET A 51 -0.34 0.95 1.47
N ARG A 52 0.98 1.16 1.60
CA ARG A 52 1.84 0.23 2.36
C ARG A 52 1.67 0.32 3.88
N LYS A 53 1.36 1.51 4.41
CA LYS A 53 1.02 1.66 5.84
C LYS A 53 -0.37 1.10 6.15
N GLY A 54 -1.28 1.15 5.18
CA GLY A 54 -2.59 0.51 5.16
C GLY A 54 -2.59 -0.87 4.49
N GLY A 55 -1.55 -1.68 4.70
CA GLY A 55 -1.70 -3.13 4.49
C GLY A 55 -3.00 -3.59 5.16
N PRO A 56 -3.75 -4.49 4.52
CA PRO A 56 -5.21 -4.60 4.63
C PRO A 56 -5.74 -4.13 5.99
N SER A 57 -6.30 -2.92 6.02
CA SER A 57 -7.00 -2.38 7.18
C SER A 57 -8.39 -3.01 7.27
N SER A 58 -8.42 -4.32 7.44
CA SER A 58 -9.56 -5.03 7.97
C SER A 58 -9.02 -5.96 9.03
N LYS A 59 -9.88 -6.39 9.93
CA LYS A 59 -9.56 -7.16 11.13
C LYS A 59 -9.03 -8.58 10.82
N ASP A 60 -8.60 -8.84 9.58
CA ASP A 60 -8.12 -10.11 9.03
C ASP A 60 -6.60 -10.31 9.13
N ALA A 61 -5.85 -9.31 9.62
CA ALA A 61 -4.48 -9.53 10.09
C ALA A 61 -4.42 -10.18 11.49
N ALA A 62 -5.58 -10.51 12.09
CA ALA A 62 -5.68 -11.19 13.39
C ALA A 62 -5.43 -12.71 13.33
N PHE A 63 -5.07 -13.28 12.17
CA PHE A 63 -4.89 -14.73 12.03
C PHE A 63 -3.45 -15.23 12.22
N LYS A 64 -2.56 -14.54 12.93
CA LYS A 64 -1.34 -15.20 13.43
C LYS A 64 -1.02 -14.84 14.88
N ALA A 65 -1.11 -15.89 15.69
CA ALA A 65 -0.53 -16.06 17.02
C ALA A 65 -1.21 -15.30 18.17
N SER A 66 -2.25 -15.91 18.75
CA SER A 66 -2.07 -16.69 19.98
C SER A 66 -3.39 -16.97 20.69
N LYS A 67 -3.66 -18.26 20.95
CA LYS A 67 -4.24 -18.60 22.25
C LYS A 67 -3.22 -18.22 23.31
N LEU A 68 -3.33 -17.03 23.90
CA LEU A 68 -3.50 -16.81 25.35
C LEU A 68 -3.37 -15.31 25.72
N LYS A 69 -4.42 -14.81 26.40
CA LYS A 69 -4.46 -13.73 27.44
C LYS A 69 -4.61 -12.24 27.00
N LYS A 70 -5.89 -11.83 26.95
CA LYS A 70 -6.57 -10.73 27.69
C LYS A 70 -5.98 -9.30 27.76
N GLY A 71 -6.74 -8.33 27.20
CA GLY A 71 -6.85 -6.91 27.62
C GLY A 71 -6.86 -5.90 26.46
N LYS A 72 -8.02 -5.39 25.98
CA LYS A 72 -8.62 -4.03 26.17
C LYS A 72 -7.80 -2.92 25.45
N GLU A 73 -8.28 -2.07 24.52
CA GLU A 73 -9.56 -1.38 24.26
C GLU A 73 -9.65 -0.89 22.78
N ARG A 74 -10.79 -0.31 22.40
CA ARG A 74 -11.41 -0.14 21.07
C ARG A 74 -10.83 1.00 20.21
N ASN A 75 -10.87 0.84 18.89
CA ASN A 75 -11.32 1.87 17.95
C ASN A 75 -11.96 1.22 16.71
N ASP A 76 -13.06 1.83 16.28
CA ASP A 76 -14.04 1.38 15.30
C ASP A 76 -13.63 1.81 13.89
N CYS A 77 -13.60 0.87 12.94
CA CYS A 77 -13.67 1.15 11.50
C CYS A 77 -14.18 -0.09 10.76
N SER A 78 -14.96 0.15 9.72
CA SER A 78 -16.00 -0.70 9.14
C SER A 78 -15.57 -2.08 8.60
N ASP A 79 -16.59 -2.91 8.48
CA ASP A 79 -16.69 -4.28 7.99
C ASP A 79 -16.35 -4.41 6.49
N GLU A 80 -15.41 -5.28 6.12
CA GLU A 80 -15.19 -5.76 4.74
C GLU A 80 -14.89 -7.27 4.82
N SER A 81 -15.93 -8.05 5.06
CA SER A 81 -15.93 -9.51 5.17
C SER A 81 -15.98 -10.16 3.77
N ASP A 82 -14.85 -10.59 3.18
CA ASP A 82 -14.92 -11.60 2.09
C ASP A 82 -13.62 -12.35 1.70
N VAL A 83 -12.44 -12.02 2.23
CA VAL A 83 -11.18 -12.48 1.58
C VAL A 83 -10.93 -14.01 1.59
N GLU A 84 -11.46 -14.77 2.56
CA GLU A 84 -11.23 -16.23 2.62
C GLU A 84 -12.20 -17.04 1.73
N SER A 85 -13.41 -16.52 1.51
CA SER A 85 -14.37 -17.08 0.53
C SER A 85 -13.83 -16.93 -0.90
N GLU A 86 -13.19 -15.78 -1.17
CA GLU A 86 -12.52 -15.47 -2.43
C GLU A 86 -11.35 -16.43 -2.71
N LEU A 87 -10.48 -16.69 -1.71
CA LEU A 87 -9.34 -17.60 -1.86
C LEU A 87 -9.76 -19.07 -2.08
N ALA A 88 -10.81 -19.53 -1.40
CA ALA A 88 -11.31 -20.89 -1.55
C ALA A 88 -11.92 -21.15 -2.95
N GLN A 89 -12.60 -20.15 -3.53
CA GLN A 89 -13.16 -20.23 -4.88
C GLN A 89 -12.08 -20.28 -5.96
N LEU A 90 -10.99 -19.51 -5.80
CA LEU A 90 -9.88 -19.49 -6.73
C LEU A 90 -9.11 -20.83 -6.76
N VAL A 91 -8.79 -21.39 -5.58
CA VAL A 91 -8.11 -22.69 -5.48
C VAL A 91 -9.00 -23.84 -5.97
N GLY A 92 -10.31 -23.75 -5.72
CA GLY A 92 -11.30 -24.72 -6.20
C GLY A 92 -11.40 -24.81 -7.72
N ASN A 93 -11.19 -23.70 -8.44
CA ASN A 93 -11.27 -23.62 -9.89
C ASN A 93 -10.03 -24.19 -10.59
N LEU A 94 -8.84 -24.09 -9.98
CA LEU A 94 -7.60 -24.66 -10.53
C LEU A 94 -7.60 -26.19 -10.55
N LYS A 95 -8.22 -26.82 -9.55
CA LYS A 95 -8.16 -28.29 -9.39
C LYS A 95 -9.07 -29.06 -10.36
N LYS A 96 -9.89 -28.37 -11.16
CA LYS A 96 -10.93 -28.96 -12.02
C LYS A 96 -10.56 -29.07 -13.51
N GLY A 97 -9.34 -28.69 -13.92
CA GLY A 97 -8.86 -28.80 -15.31
C GLY A 97 -8.10 -30.10 -15.63
N SER A 98 -8.80 -31.04 -16.28
CA SER A 98 -8.32 -31.97 -17.33
C SER A 98 -7.02 -32.80 -17.13
N LYS A 99 -7.20 -34.12 -16.97
CA LYS A 99 -6.15 -35.14 -17.06
C LYS A 99 -5.60 -35.23 -18.49
N LEU A 100 -4.48 -34.57 -18.79
CA LEU A 100 -3.70 -34.85 -19.99
C LEU A 100 -2.95 -36.17 -19.78
N LYS A 101 -3.50 -37.30 -20.25
CA LYS A 101 -2.75 -38.55 -20.40
C LYS A 101 -2.09 -38.56 -21.78
N GLY A 102 -0.84 -38.14 -21.84
CA GLY A 102 0.05 -38.38 -22.98
C GLY A 102 1.33 -39.05 -22.48
N LYS A 103 1.63 -40.24 -23.00
CA LYS A 103 2.97 -40.83 -22.88
C LYS A 103 3.82 -40.18 -23.97
N TYR A 104 4.85 -39.44 -23.56
CA TYR A 104 5.81 -38.86 -24.50
C TYR A 104 6.57 -39.96 -25.24
N PRO A 105 6.80 -39.81 -26.56
CA PRO A 105 7.66 -40.71 -27.35
C PRO A 105 9.13 -40.56 -26.98
#